data_AF-A0A951Q2H8-F1
#
_entry.id   AF-A0A951Q2H8-F1
#
_cell.length_a   1.000
_cell.length_b   1.000
_cell.length_c   1.000
_cell.angle_alpha   90.00
_cell.angle_beta   90.00
_cell.angle_gamma   90.00
#
_symmetry.space_group_name_H-M   'P 1'
#
loop_
_entity.id
_entity.type
_entity.pdbx_description
1 polymer ?
#
loop_
_entity_poly.entity_id
_entity_poly.type
_entity_poly.pdbx_seq_one_letter_code
_entity_poly.pdbx_strand_id
1 'polypeptide(L)' 'MQEADSGEQGLQAARENHPDLVILKIDLPDISGIDLIAEINQEFPQVKIVVMSQHSDEGLLKM' A
#
# COMPACT_ATOMS: atom_id res chain seq x y z
N MET A 1 10.49 6.43 9.16
CA MET A 1 9.67 5.48 8.37
C MET A 1 8.46 5.15 9.23
N GLN A 2 7.26 5.40 8.71
CA GLN A 2 6.02 5.04 9.39
C GLN A 2 5.49 3.77 8.73
N GLU A 3 5.01 2.83 9.52
CA GLU A 3 4.40 1.59 9.06
C GLU A 3 2.94 1.59 9.51
N ALA A 4 2.10 0.92 8.73
CA ALA A 4 0.68 0.74 9.01
C ALA A 4 0.29 -0.68 8.62
N ASP A 5 -0.52 -1.31 9.48
CA ASP A 5 -0.92 -2.71 9.31
C ASP A 5 -2.23 -2.87 8.52
N SER A 6 -2.88 -1.76 8.18
CA SER A 6 -4.14 -1.71 7.43
C SER A 6 -4.19 -0.49 6.51
N GLY A 7 -5.08 -0.52 5.51
CA GLY A 7 -5.25 0.59 4.59
C GLY A 7 -5.82 1.84 5.27
N GLU A 8 -6.76 1.69 6.20
CA GLU A 8 -7.28 2.82 7.00
C GLU A 8 -6.17 3.52 7.80
N GLN A 9 -5.32 2.73 8.49
CA GLN A 9 -4.17 3.29 9.23
C GLN A 9 -3.18 3.95 8.27
N GLY A 10 -2.92 3.34 7.12
CA GLY A 10 -2.03 3.89 6.10
C GLY A 10 -2.52 5.23 5.56
N LEU A 11 -3.82 5.36 5.30
CA LEU A 11 -4.43 6.60 4.84
C LEU A 11 -4.38 7.69 5.90
N GLN A 12 -4.67 7.35 7.16
CA GLN A 12 -4.55 8.30 8.27
C GLN A 12 -3.10 8.77 8.44
N ALA A 13 -2.14 7.85 8.38
CA ALA A 13 -0.72 8.19 8.43
C ALA A 13 -0.29 9.10 7.27
N ALA A 14 -0.84 8.90 6.06
CA ALA A 14 -0.59 9.77 4.91
C ALA A 14 -1.14 11.19 5.13
N ARG A 15 -2.33 11.32 5.73
CA ARG A 15 -2.92 12.62 6.10
C ARG A 15 -2.10 13.38 7.14
N GLU A 16 -1.54 12.66 8.11
CA GLU A 16 -0.77 13.28 9.21
C GLU A 16 0.64 13.68 8.78
N ASN A 17 1.28 12.86 7.94
CA ASN A 17 2.70 13.02 7.65
C ASN A 17 3.01 13.58 6.26
N HIS A 18 2.02 13.65 5.36
CA HIS A 18 2.18 14.13 3.98
C HIS A 18 3.41 13.55 3.25
N PRO A 19 3.52 12.21 3.14
CA PRO A 19 4.70 11.58 2.58
C PRO A 19 4.85 11.88 1.08
N ASP A 20 6.08 11.96 0.57
CA ASP A 20 6.33 12.05 -0.88
C ASP A 20 6.19 10.69 -1.60
N LEU A 21 6.30 9.59 -0.85
CA LEU A 21 6.28 8.21 -1.35
C LEU A 21 5.54 7.28 -0.39
N VAL A 22 4.66 6.44 -0.95
CA VAL A 22 3.99 5.34 -0.25
C VAL A 22 4.44 4.02 -0.87
N ILE A 23 4.82 3.06 -0.02
CA ILE A 23 5.05 1.67 -0.39
C ILE A 23 3.86 0.88 0.11
N LEU A 24 3.13 0.24 -0.81
CA LEU A 24 1.83 -0.35 -0.53
C LEU A 24 1.79 -1.82 -0.91
N LYS A 25 1.29 -2.69 -0.03
CA LYS A 25 0.89 -4.04 -0.42
C LYS A 25 -0.48 -4.04 -1.09
N ILE A 26 -0.65 -4.85 -2.14
CA ILE A 26 -1.96 -4.96 -2.81
C ILE A 26 -2.99 -5.70 -1.96
N ASP A 27 -2.52 -6.72 -1.22
CA ASP A 27 -3.32 -7.50 -0.28
C ASP A 27 -3.26 -6.84 1.10
N LEU A 28 -4.26 -6.01 1.39
CA LEU A 28 -4.49 -5.42 2.71
C LEU A 28 -5.67 -6.14 3.41
N PRO A 29 -5.70 -6.15 4.75
CA PRO A 29 -6.71 -6.90 5.51
C PRO A 29 -8.11 -6.27 5.51
N ASP A 30 -8.22 -4.97 5.24
CA ASP A 30 -9.44 -4.16 5.44
C ASP A 30 -10.01 -3.58 4.14
N ILE A 31 -9.17 -3.01 3.28
CA ILE A 31 -9.59 -2.41 2.01
C ILE A 31 -8.75 -2.94 0.84
N SER A 32 -9.25 -2.81 -0.37
CA SER A 32 -8.44 -3.12 -1.57
C SER A 32 -7.28 -2.13 -1.67
N GLY A 33 -6.06 -2.62 -1.96
CA GLY A 33 -4.93 -1.73 -2.23
C GLY A 33 -5.18 -0.79 -3.42
N ILE A 34 -6.02 -1.19 -4.39
CA ILE A 34 -6.38 -0.33 -5.53
C ILE A 34 -7.28 0.82 -5.08
N ASP A 35 -8.24 0.57 -4.19
CA ASP A 35 -9.14 1.60 -3.68
C ASP A 35 -8.36 2.60 -2.82
N LEU A 36 -7.43 2.12 -1.99
CA LEU A 36 -6.53 2.98 -1.24
C LEU A 36 -5.67 3.87 -2.15
N ILE A 37 -5.14 3.32 -3.25
CA ILE A 37 -4.41 4.11 -4.25
C ILE A 37 -5.30 5.22 -4.82
N ALA A 38 -6.57 4.93 -5.10
CA ALA A 38 -7.50 5.92 -5.62
C ALA A 38 -7.75 7.06 -4.60
N GLU A 39 -7.96 6.72 -3.33
CA GLU A 39 -8.13 7.72 -2.26
C GLU A 39 -6.87 8.57 -2.06
N ILE A 40 -5.69 7.95 -1.97
CA ILE A 40 -4.43 8.68 -1.81
C ILE A 40 -4.19 9.61 -3.01
N ASN A 41 -4.45 9.16 -4.25
CA ASN A 41 -4.29 10.02 -5.43
C ASN A 41 -5.29 11.18 -5.47
N GLN A 42 -6.49 11.00 -4.92
CA GLN A 42 -7.50 12.04 -4.85
C GLN A 42 -7.12 13.12 -3.82
N GLU A 43 -6.65 12.72 -2.64
CA GLU A 43 -6.25 13.65 -1.57
C GLU A 43 -4.85 14.25 -1.78
N PHE A 44 -3.93 13.46 -2.35
CA PHE A 44 -2.51 13.77 -2.46
C PHE A 44 -1.94 13.41 -3.84
N PRO A 45 -2.33 14.13 -4.91
CA PRO A 45 -1.95 13.80 -6.30
C PRO A 45 -0.44 13.84 -6.58
N GLN A 46 0.34 14.51 -5.73
CA GLN A 46 1.80 14.56 -5.84
C GLN A 46 2.51 13.30 -5.32
N VAL A 47 1.85 12.51 -4.47
CA VAL A 47 2.45 11.36 -3.78
C VAL A 47 2.73 10.25 -4.78
N LYS A 48 3.95 9.72 -4.73
CA LYS A 48 4.33 8.57 -5.54
C LYS A 48 3.92 7.30 -4.80
N ILE A 49 3.40 6.32 -5.53
CA ILE A 49 3.00 5.04 -4.95
C ILE A 49 3.74 3.92 -5.65
N VAL A 50 4.42 3.09 -4.87
CA VAL A 50 5.06 1.85 -5.31
C VAL A 50 4.27 0.68 -4.73
N VAL A 51 3.72 -0.13 -5.62
CA VAL A 51 2.95 -1.32 -5.22
C VAL A 51 3.89 -2.51 -5.10
N MET A 52 3.77 -3.23 -4.00
CA MET A 52 4.41 -4.51 -3.74
C MET A 52 3.36 -5.61 -3.76
N SER A 53 3.55 -6.60 -4.63
CA SER A 53 2.83 -7.87 -4.55
C SER A 53 3.76 -8.93 -3.99
N GLN A 54 3.21 -9.86 -3.22
CA GLN A 54 3.94 -11.07 -2.88
C GLN A 54 3.70 -12.06 -4.02
N HIS A 55 4.79 -12.51 -4.66
CA HIS A 55 4.73 -13.64 -5.57
C HIS A 55 5.25 -14.85 -4.82
N SER A 56 4.35 -15.73 -4.39
CA SER A 56 4.74 -17.05 -3.91
C SER A 56 5.18 -17.86 -5.12
N ASP A 57 6.48 -18.13 -5.28
CA ASP A 57 6.94 -19.25 -6.12
C ASP A 57 6.54 -20.57 -5.45
N GLU A 58 5.23 -20.84 -5.32
CA GLU A 58 4.67 -22.12 -4.82
C GLU A 58 4.80 -23.25 -5.86
N GLY A 59 5.94 -23.31 -6.55
CA GLY A 59 6.23 -24.28 -7.61
C GLY A 59 7.66 -24.84 -7.61
N LEU A 60 8.53 -24.44 -6.67
CA LEU A 60 9.91 -24.94 -6.58
C LEU A 60 10.08 -26.00 -5.48
N LEU A 61 9.25 -27.06 -5.55
CA LEU A 61 9.58 -28.37 -4.99
C LEU A 61 9.37 -29.40 -6.10
N LYS A 62 10.37 -29.46 -6.99
CA LYS A 62 10.71 -30.66 -7.75
C LYS A 62 11.99 -31.20 -7.13
N MET A 63 11.88 -32.24 -6.30
CA MET A 63 12.69 -33.47 -6.26
C MET A 63 12.07 -34.42 -5.24
#